data_AF-A0A2H0P2R8-F1
#
_entry.id   AF-A0A2H0P2R8-F1
#
_cell.length_a   1.000
_cell.length_b   1.000
_cell.length_c   1.000
_cell.angle_alpha   90.00
_cell.angle_beta   90.00
_cell.angle_gamma   90.00
#
_symmetry.space_group_name_H-M   'P 1'
#
loop_
_entity.id
_entity.type
_entity.pdbx_description
1 polymer ?
#
loop_
_entity_poly.entity_id
_entity_poly.type
_entity_poly.pdbx_seq_one_letter_code
_entity_poly.pdbx_strand_id
1 'polypeptide(L)'
;MKIVKKEIALDDDDLKNIFALFCSPTKQERAQAHEPTSVHHYSKVDLSGEYSLTQERREYSLDAWRAVLEFLRTKGVRLRIGEQELDLAFIEEAFLK
;
A
#
# COMPACT_ATOMS: atom_id res chain seq x y z
N MET A 1 25.63 4.44 -10.83
CA MET A 1 24.20 4.78 -10.98
C MET A 1 23.80 5.60 -9.77
N LYS A 2 23.34 6.85 -9.93
CA LYS A 2 22.90 7.68 -8.78
C LYS A 2 21.55 7.14 -8.31
N ILE A 3 21.53 6.41 -7.20
CA ILE A 3 20.28 6.07 -6.52
C ILE A 3 19.81 7.37 -5.87
N VAL A 4 18.86 8.05 -6.52
CA VAL A 4 18.14 9.15 -5.89
C VAL A 4 17.13 8.48 -4.97
N LYS A 5 17.37 8.58 -3.64
CA LYS A 5 16.38 8.19 -2.63
C LYS A 5 15.17 9.13 -2.79
N LYS A 6 14.25 8.79 -3.67
CA LYS A 6 12.93 9.43 -3.73
C LYS A 6 12.10 8.74 -2.65
N GLU A 7 11.84 9.44 -1.56
CA GLU A 7 10.98 8.94 -0.48
C GLU A 7 9.59 8.69 -1.05
N ILE A 8 9.15 7.43 -1.05
CA ILE A 8 7.76 7.09 -1.34
C ILE A 8 7.05 7.11 0.01
N ALA A 9 6.60 8.29 0.42
CA ALA A 9 5.79 8.41 1.64
C ALA A 9 4.34 8.06 1.28
N LEU A 10 3.84 6.92 1.80
CA LEU A 10 2.42 6.56 1.67
C LEU A 10 1.59 7.56 2.47
N ASP A 11 0.59 8.13 1.84
CA ASP A 11 -0.42 8.92 2.54
C ASP A 11 -1.58 8.04 3.04
N ASP A 12 -2.53 8.64 3.76
CA ASP A 12 -3.66 7.90 4.31
C ASP A 12 -4.58 7.31 3.23
N ASP A 13 -4.65 7.91 2.04
CA ASP A 13 -5.45 7.39 0.92
C ASP A 13 -4.77 6.18 0.28
N ASP A 14 -3.44 6.18 0.18
CA ASP A 14 -2.67 4.99 -0.21
C ASP A 14 -2.90 3.83 0.76
N LEU A 15 -2.91 4.11 2.07
CA LEU A 15 -3.14 3.09 3.09
C LEU A 15 -4.57 2.54 3.04
N LYS A 16 -5.59 3.38 2.82
CA LYS A 16 -6.98 2.94 2.60
C LYS A 16 -7.09 2.04 1.37
N ASN A 17 -6.39 2.39 0.30
CA ASN A 17 -6.38 1.62 -0.93
C ASN A 17 -5.74 0.24 -0.72
N ILE A 18 -4.55 0.20 -0.09
CA ILE A 18 -3.88 -1.06 0.25
C ILE A 18 -4.78 -1.92 1.16
N PHE A 19 -5.38 -1.33 2.19
CA PHE A 19 -6.32 -2.03 3.06
C PHE A 19 -7.47 -2.66 2.27
N ALA A 20 -8.13 -1.88 1.41
CA ALA A 20 -9.26 -2.37 0.60
C ALA A 20 -8.85 -3.49 -0.36
N LEU A 21 -7.66 -3.41 -0.97
CA LEU A 21 -7.12 -4.43 -1.87
C LEU A 21 -6.92 -5.77 -1.15
N PHE A 22 -6.42 -5.74 0.09
CA PHE A 22 -6.11 -6.94 0.85
C PHE A 22 -7.31 -7.50 1.62
N CYS A 23 -8.30 -6.66 1.96
CA CYS A 23 -9.52 -7.08 2.64
C CYS A 23 -10.66 -7.47 1.69
N SER A 24 -10.53 -7.29 0.37
CA SER A 24 -11.54 -7.70 -0.62
C SER A 24 -11.29 -9.14 -1.10
N PRO A 25 -12.02 -10.16 -0.59
CA PRO A 25 -11.71 -11.56 -0.89
C PRO A 25 -12.07 -11.96 -2.33
N THR A 26 -12.97 -11.24 -3.00
CA THR A 26 -13.38 -11.54 -4.37
C THR A 26 -13.00 -10.44 -5.37
N LYS A 27 -12.90 -10.82 -6.64
CA LYS A 27 -12.70 -9.88 -7.76
C LYS A 27 -13.83 -8.84 -7.84
N GLN A 28 -15.05 -9.21 -7.46
CA GLN A 28 -16.21 -8.33 -7.50
C GLN A 28 -16.14 -7.26 -6.41
N GLU A 29 -15.83 -7.65 -5.17
CA GLU A 29 -15.66 -6.70 -4.07
C GLU A 29 -14.51 -5.74 -4.35
N ARG A 30 -13.40 -6.24 -4.90
CA ARG A 30 -12.31 -5.37 -5.34
C ARG A 30 -12.76 -4.37 -6.40
N ALA A 31 -13.54 -4.79 -7.39
CA ALA A 31 -14.07 -3.87 -8.40
C ALA A 31 -14.97 -2.79 -7.77
N GLN A 32 -15.82 -3.19 -6.83
CA GLN A 32 -16.68 -2.26 -6.09
C GLN A 32 -15.88 -1.31 -5.19
N ALA A 33 -14.72 -1.72 -4.68
CA ALA A 33 -13.84 -0.87 -3.89
C ALA A 33 -13.20 0.26 -4.72
N HIS A 34 -13.08 0.10 -6.03
CA HIS A 34 -12.49 1.11 -6.94
C HIS A 34 -13.52 1.83 -7.81
N GLU A 35 -14.81 1.52 -7.66
CA GLU A 35 -15.90 2.19 -8.36
C GLU A 35 -16.30 3.45 -7.57
N PRO A 36 -16.08 4.69 -8.09
CA PRO A 36 -16.31 5.92 -7.31
C PRO A 36 -17.75 6.09 -6.83
N THR A 37 -18.70 5.56 -7.61
CA THR A 37 -20.13 5.61 -7.28
C THR A 37 -20.55 4.58 -6.24
N SER A 38 -19.72 3.56 -6.00
CA SER A 38 -20.00 2.47 -5.07
C SER A 38 -20.00 2.95 -3.62
N VAL A 39 -20.91 2.41 -2.82
CA VAL A 39 -20.90 2.60 -1.36
C VAL A 39 -19.67 1.95 -0.71
N HIS A 40 -19.05 0.98 -1.38
CA HIS A 40 -17.87 0.25 -0.91
C HIS A 40 -16.55 0.87 -1.35
N HIS A 41 -16.56 2.05 -1.98
CA HIS A 41 -15.36 2.70 -2.46
C HIS A 41 -14.29 2.87 -1.36
N TYR A 42 -13.02 2.61 -1.67
CA TYR A 42 -11.93 2.56 -0.70
C TYR A 42 -11.76 3.86 0.10
N SER A 43 -12.05 5.02 -0.49
CA SER A 43 -11.92 6.31 0.22
C SER A 43 -12.91 6.47 1.38
N LYS A 44 -13.97 5.66 1.41
CA LYS A 44 -14.97 5.60 2.49
C LYS A 44 -14.53 4.69 3.65
N VAL A 45 -13.36 4.05 3.55
CA VAL A 45 -12.76 3.31 4.67
C VAL A 45 -12.33 4.31 5.74
N ASP A 46 -12.96 4.21 6.91
CA ASP A 46 -12.55 4.97 8.08
C ASP A 46 -11.40 4.24 8.80
N LEU A 47 -10.20 4.80 8.69
CA LEU A 47 -9.01 4.35 9.40
C LEU A 47 -8.86 5.05 10.78
N SER A 48 -9.77 5.94 11.17
CA SER A 48 -9.66 6.83 12.34
C SER A 48 -10.67 6.53 13.48
N GLY A 49 -11.58 5.59 13.27
CA GLY A 49 -12.77 5.35 14.10
C GLY A 49 -12.60 5.11 15.61
N GLU A 50 -11.73 4.23 16.11
CA GLU A 50 -11.58 4.04 17.58
C GLU A 50 -10.26 3.35 17.99
N TYR A 51 -9.70 3.80 19.12
CA TYR A 51 -8.28 3.80 19.53
C TYR A 51 -7.55 2.45 19.75
N SER A 52 -8.15 1.32 19.43
CA SER A 52 -7.49 -0.01 19.48
C SER A 52 -7.60 -0.81 18.19
N LEU A 53 -8.56 -0.49 17.32
CA LEU A 53 -8.84 -1.22 16.07
C LEU A 53 -8.37 -0.48 14.81
N THR A 54 -7.90 0.76 14.95
CA THR A 54 -7.54 1.67 13.84
C THR A 54 -6.06 1.65 13.51
N GLN A 55 -5.19 1.69 14.54
CA GLN A 55 -3.76 1.47 14.39
C GLN A 55 -3.47 0.10 13.77
N GLU A 56 -4.20 -0.93 14.18
CA GLU A 56 -4.09 -2.29 13.64
C GLU A 56 -4.32 -2.32 12.12
N ARG A 57 -5.30 -1.58 11.59
CA ARG A 57 -5.54 -1.51 10.13
C ARG A 57 -4.46 -0.76 9.38
N ARG A 58 -3.89 0.27 10.00
CA ARG A 58 -2.75 1.01 9.45
C ARG A 58 -1.51 0.10 9.39
N GLU A 59 -1.20 -0.57 10.48
CA GLU A 59 -0.11 -1.54 10.59
C GLU A 59 -0.31 -2.70 9.62
N TYR A 60 -1.53 -3.24 9.53
CA TYR A 60 -1.88 -4.27 8.55
C TYR A 60 -1.60 -3.82 7.12
N SER A 61 -1.95 -2.58 6.76
CA SER A 61 -1.73 -2.05 5.41
C SER A 61 -0.23 -1.90 5.12
N LEU A 62 0.54 -1.43 6.10
CA LEU A 62 2.00 -1.35 6.00
C LEU A 62 2.63 -2.75 5.87
N ASP A 63 2.18 -3.72 6.65
CA ASP A 63 2.69 -5.10 6.61
C ASP A 63 2.31 -5.80 5.30
N ALA A 64 1.09 -5.59 4.81
CA ALA A 64 0.66 -6.09 3.51
C ALA A 64 1.54 -5.53 2.38
N TRP A 65 1.87 -4.25 2.45
CA TRP A 65 2.79 -3.60 1.51
C TRP A 65 4.21 -4.17 1.62
N ARG A 66 4.77 -4.26 2.83
CA ARG A 66 6.09 -4.88 3.09
C ARG A 66 6.16 -6.30 2.55
N ALA A 67 5.11 -7.11 2.75
CA ALA A 67 5.05 -8.48 2.27
C ALA A 67 5.14 -8.57 0.73
N VAL A 68 4.46 -7.66 0.01
CA VAL A 68 4.55 -7.59 -1.46
C VAL A 68 5.95 -7.21 -1.90
N LEU A 69 6.53 -6.18 -1.28
CA LEU A 69 7.87 -5.70 -1.60
C LEU A 69 8.93 -6.79 -1.37
N GLU A 70 8.85 -7.49 -0.24
CA GLU A 70 9.74 -8.60 0.09
C GLU A 70 9.59 -9.75 -0.92
N PHE A 71 8.35 -10.13 -1.26
CA PHE A 71 8.11 -11.13 -2.29
C PHE A 71 8.75 -10.74 -3.63
N LEU A 72 8.55 -9.51 -4.10
CA LEU A 72 9.13 -9.03 -5.35
C LEU A 72 10.67 -9.00 -5.29
N ARG A 73 11.24 -8.55 -4.16
CA ARG A 73 12.68 -8.50 -3.92
C ARG A 73 13.31 -9.89 -4.01
N THR A 74 12.72 -10.89 -3.35
CA THR A 74 13.23 -12.28 -3.39
C THR A 74 13.18 -12.91 -4.79
N LYS A 75 12.32 -12.38 -5.68
CA LYS A 75 12.26 -12.77 -7.10
C LYS A 75 13.18 -11.97 -8.01
N GLY A 76 13.97 -11.04 -7.48
CA GLY A 76 14.87 -10.19 -8.25
C GLY A 76 14.15 -9.16 -9.11
N VAL A 77 12.89 -8.84 -8.78
CA VAL A 77 12.10 -7.82 -9.48
C VAL A 77 12.54 -6.43 -8.99
N ARG A 78 12.49 -5.45 -9.91
CA ARG A 78 12.75 -4.03 -9.62
C ARG A 78 11.51 -3.21 -9.91
N LEU A 79 11.32 -2.13 -9.17
CA LEU A 79 10.27 -1.16 -9.48
C LEU A 79 10.81 -0.10 -10.43
N ARG A 80 10.02 0.26 -11.45
CA ARG A 80 10.34 1.36 -12.36
C ARG A 80 9.25 2.42 -12.27
N ILE A 81 9.64 3.65 -11.92
CA ILE A 81 8.76 4.82 -11.87
C ILE A 81 9.26 5.84 -12.89
N GLY A 82 8.55 5.97 -14.02
CA GLY A 82 9.04 6.73 -15.17
C GLY A 82 10.34 6.13 -15.71
N GLU A 83 11.41 6.91 -15.74
CA GLU A 83 12.75 6.46 -16.17
C GLU A 83 13.62 5.94 -15.02
N GLN A 84 13.14 5.99 -13.79
CA GLN A 84 13.92 5.60 -12.61
C GLN A 84 13.66 4.15 -12.22
N GLU A 85 14.74 3.38 -12.05
CA GLU A 85 14.69 2.07 -11.40
C GLU A 85 15.01 2.20 -9.91
N LEU A 86 14.18 1.58 -9.08
CA LEU A 86 14.31 1.54 -7.63
C LEU A 86 14.58 0.11 -7.19
N ASP A 87 15.63 -0.03 -6.37
CA ASP A 87 15.92 -1.27 -5.67
C ASP A 87 14.97 -1.40 -4.47
N LEU A 88 14.35 -2.57 -4.36
CA LEU A 88 13.37 -2.89 -3.31
C LEU A 88 14.02 -3.09 -1.93
N ALA A 89 15.33 -3.33 -1.87
CA ALA A 89 16.05 -3.57 -0.61
C ALA A 89 16.12 -2.34 0.31
N PHE A 90 15.95 -1.12 -0.21
CA PHE A 90 16.07 0.14 0.54
C PHE A 90 14.72 0.83 0.78
N ILE A 91 13.63 0.20 0.37
CA ILE A 91 12.35 0.88 0.25
C ILE A 91 11.64 0.95 1.60
N GLU A 92 11.86 -0.01 2.52
CA GLU A 92 11.25 0.01 3.86
C GLU A 92 11.61 1.26 4.67
N GLU A 93 12.87 1.70 4.62
CA GLU A 93 13.32 2.95 5.26
C GLU A 93 12.63 4.19 4.68
N ALA A 94 12.11 4.11 3.45
CA ALA A 94 11.38 5.20 2.81
C ALA A 94 9.88 5.22 3.17
N PHE A 95 9.35 4.13 3.74
CA PHE A 95 7.93 3.96 4.07
C PHE A 95 7.60 4.14 5.56
N LEU A 96 8.62 4.13 6.43
CA LEU A 96 8.44 4.24 7.87
C LEU A 96 9.06 5.55 8.35
N LYS A 97 8.20 6.50 8.73
CA LYS A 97 8.60 7.67 9.52
C LYS A 97 8.25 7.45 10.98
#